data_AF-A0A8T3SRK4-F1
#
_entry.id   AF-A0A8T3SRK4-F1
#
_cell.length_a   1.000
_cell.length_b   1.000
_cell.length_c   1.000
_cell.angle_alpha   90.00
_cell.angle_beta   90.00
_cell.angle_gamma   90.00
#
_symmetry.space_group_name_H-M   'P 1'
#
loop_
_entity.id
_entity.type
_entity.pdbx_description
1 polymer ?
#
loop_
_entity_poly.entity_id
_entity_poly.type
_entity_poly.pdbx_seq_one_letter_code
_entity_poly.pdbx_strand_id
1 'polypeptide(L)'
;MPHTVSRTADPYRDLDVIDARAPRFNQATVGLLSLAAVLSGWWPILALLAAQLGIGLRFGRRYCMPCLVYFELLQPIMGEGPIEDARPPRFANQVGFVFLSAASVAYGLSLGPVGVTLGGLVAALALLAASTGLCAGCQLYRLGARLRGIAGRRLDRVELGDIGPIEVDGGLIVAFSHPLCTDCLKVEAALRAAGRRYVRIDVRERPDLARKYGIALVPTLVEVAASGAVVGRIAA
;
A
#
# COMPACT_ATOMS: atom_id res chain seq x y z
N MET A 1 5.30 8.90 31.56
CA MET A 1 4.46 9.59 30.55
C MET A 1 4.42 8.69 29.33
N PRO A 2 3.27 8.23 28.84
CA PRO A 2 3.26 7.43 27.62
C PRO A 2 3.78 8.34 26.50
N HIS A 3 4.85 7.91 25.82
CA HIS A 3 5.32 8.57 24.61
C HIS A 3 4.14 8.60 23.64
N THR A 4 3.54 9.76 23.42
CA THR A 4 2.56 9.97 22.36
C THR A 4 3.29 9.71 21.06
N VAL A 5 3.04 8.54 20.48
CA VAL A 5 3.54 8.16 19.16
C VAL A 5 3.02 9.22 18.21
N SER A 6 3.92 10.04 17.68
CA SER A 6 3.58 11.00 16.63
C SER A 6 3.35 10.20 15.34
N ARG A 7 2.14 9.70 15.16
CA ARG A 7 1.72 9.04 13.91
C ARG A 7 1.49 10.10 12.84
N THR A 8 2.09 9.93 11.67
CA THR A 8 1.79 10.78 10.51
C THR A 8 0.48 10.38 9.85
N ALA A 9 0.08 9.11 9.96
CA ALA A 9 -1.21 8.60 9.50
C ALA A 9 -1.99 7.93 10.65
N ASP A 10 -3.24 8.33 10.85
CA ASP A 10 -4.13 7.67 11.80
C ASP A 10 -4.56 6.29 11.24
N PRO A 11 -4.30 5.18 11.97
CA PRO A 11 -4.53 3.84 11.45
C PRO A 11 -6.01 3.48 11.22
N TYR A 12 -6.94 4.26 11.77
CA TYR A 12 -8.38 4.01 11.69
C TYR A 12 -9.14 5.08 10.92
N ARG A 13 -8.54 6.26 10.69
CA ARG A 13 -9.12 7.35 9.90
C ARG A 13 -8.50 7.45 8.50
N ASP A 14 -7.18 7.28 8.38
CA ASP A 14 -6.47 7.37 7.10
C ASP A 14 -6.41 6.00 6.41
N LEU A 15 -7.57 5.53 5.95
CA LEU A 15 -7.76 4.14 5.50
C LEU A 15 -7.08 3.80 4.16
N ASP A 16 -6.71 4.80 3.37
CA ASP A 16 -6.05 4.63 2.08
C ASP A 16 -4.54 4.41 2.20
N VAL A 17 -3.98 4.65 3.39
CA VAL A 17 -2.58 4.41 3.69
C VAL A 17 -2.40 3.52 4.91
N ILE A 18 -1.22 2.93 5.03
CA ILE A 18 -0.89 2.04 6.13
C ILE A 18 0.62 2.01 6.36
N ASP A 19 1.02 1.84 7.62
CA ASP A 19 2.40 1.48 7.96
C ASP A 19 2.74 0.13 7.33
N ALA A 20 3.77 0.09 6.48
CA ALA A 20 4.18 -1.07 5.69
C ALA A 20 4.56 -2.30 6.56
N ARG A 21 4.84 -2.12 7.84
CA ARG A 21 5.11 -3.22 8.78
C ARG A 21 3.82 -3.90 9.25
N ALA A 22 2.67 -3.22 9.25
CA ALA A 22 1.40 -3.78 9.71
C ALA A 22 0.86 -4.90 8.80
N PRO A 23 0.84 -4.74 7.46
CA PRO A 23 0.54 -5.85 6.56
C PRO A 23 1.48 -7.03 6.74
N ARG A 24 2.78 -6.79 6.92
CA ARG A 24 3.78 -7.85 7.12
C ARG A 24 3.53 -8.62 8.40
N PHE A 25 3.18 -7.93 9.49
CA PHE A 25 2.78 -8.57 10.73
C PHE A 25 1.54 -9.44 10.54
N ASN A 26 0.51 -8.93 9.85
CA ASN A 26 -0.68 -9.71 9.54
C ASN A 26 -0.35 -10.95 8.67
N GLN A 27 0.54 -10.82 7.68
CA GLN A 27 1.00 -11.95 6.86
C GLN A 27 1.78 -12.98 7.68
N ALA A 28 2.60 -12.54 8.65
CA ALA A 28 3.28 -13.44 9.57
C ALA A 28 2.27 -14.23 10.40
N THR A 29 1.25 -13.56 10.97
CA THR A 29 0.19 -14.22 11.75
C THR A 29 -0.60 -15.22 10.91
N VAL A 30 -1.09 -14.82 9.73
CA VAL A 30 -1.84 -15.70 8.82
C VAL A 30 -0.98 -16.87 8.37
N GLY A 31 0.27 -16.62 7.99
CA GLY A 31 1.19 -17.64 7.50
C GLY A 31 1.54 -18.68 8.57
N LEU A 32 1.92 -18.24 9.78
CA LEU A 32 2.25 -19.12 10.89
C LEU A 32 1.06 -19.96 11.35
N LEU A 33 -0.13 -19.35 11.48
CA LEU A 33 -1.32 -20.08 11.89
C LEU A 33 -1.83 -21.03 10.80
N SER A 34 -1.71 -20.67 9.52
CA SER A 34 -2.02 -21.59 8.41
C SER A 34 -1.06 -22.76 8.37
N LEU A 35 0.25 -22.52 8.58
CA LEU A 35 1.26 -23.57 8.67
C LEU A 35 0.95 -24.51 9.85
N ALA A 36 0.67 -23.95 11.02
CA ALA A 36 0.30 -24.73 12.20
C ALA A 36 -0.94 -25.58 11.96
N ALA A 37 -1.97 -25.05 11.29
CA ALA A 37 -3.18 -25.78 10.93
C ALA A 37 -2.87 -26.97 10.01
N VAL A 38 -2.03 -26.77 9.00
CA VAL A 38 -1.64 -27.82 8.04
C VAL A 38 -0.80 -28.90 8.71
N LEU A 39 0.19 -28.53 9.53
CA LEU A 39 1.08 -29.48 10.20
C LEU A 39 0.39 -30.27 11.32
N SER A 40 -0.52 -29.64 12.06
CA SER A 40 -1.28 -30.29 13.14
C SER A 40 -2.51 -31.05 12.65
N GLY A 41 -2.99 -30.77 11.44
CA GLY A 41 -4.27 -31.26 10.93
C GLY A 41 -5.50 -30.54 11.53
N TRP A 42 -5.32 -29.57 12.43
CA TRP A 42 -6.41 -28.80 13.02
C TRP A 42 -6.91 -27.73 12.04
N TRP A 43 -7.65 -28.17 11.02
CA TRP A 43 -8.17 -27.30 9.96
C TRP A 43 -9.11 -26.17 10.43
N PRO A 44 -9.85 -26.25 11.57
CA PRO A 44 -10.67 -25.12 12.02
C PRO A 44 -9.90 -23.80 12.19
N ILE A 45 -8.57 -23.84 12.37
CA ILE A 45 -7.72 -22.63 12.38
C ILE A 45 -7.83 -21.89 11.04
N LEU A 46 -7.87 -22.59 9.90
CA LEU A 46 -8.03 -21.96 8.58
C LEU A 46 -9.37 -21.23 8.46
N ALA A 47 -10.43 -21.80 9.01
CA ALA A 47 -11.76 -21.19 9.03
C ALA A 47 -11.78 -19.94 9.91
N LEU A 48 -11.12 -19.97 11.07
CA LEU A 48 -10.97 -18.80 11.94
C LEU A 48 -10.16 -17.69 11.27
N LEU A 49 -9.07 -18.02 10.57
CA LEU A 49 -8.30 -17.05 9.79
C LEU A 49 -9.11 -16.45 8.65
N ALA A 50 -9.88 -17.28 7.92
CA ALA A 50 -10.80 -16.80 6.89
C ALA A 50 -11.83 -15.82 7.48
N ALA A 51 -12.48 -16.19 8.59
CA ALA A 51 -13.42 -15.31 9.28
C ALA A 51 -12.75 -14.00 9.72
N GLN A 52 -11.55 -14.06 10.31
CA GLN A 52 -10.80 -12.89 10.77
C GLN A 52 -10.43 -11.94 9.62
N LEU A 53 -10.00 -12.47 8.47
CA LEU A 53 -9.73 -11.68 7.27
C LEU A 53 -11.03 -11.09 6.71
N GLY A 54 -12.10 -11.88 6.62
CA GLY A 54 -13.40 -11.43 6.13
C GLY A 54 -13.98 -10.30 6.98
N ILE A 55 -13.93 -10.43 8.31
CA ILE A 55 -14.37 -9.41 9.27
C ILE A 55 -13.53 -8.12 9.09
N GLY A 56 -12.20 -8.23 9.04
CA GLY A 56 -11.33 -7.07 8.84
C GLY A 56 -11.56 -6.37 7.50
N LEU A 57 -11.79 -7.13 6.42
CA LEU A 57 -12.11 -6.61 5.09
C LEU A 57 -13.47 -5.92 5.05
N ARG A 58 -14.46 -6.44 5.79
CA ARG A 58 -15.85 -5.94 5.77
C ARG A 58 -16.08 -4.73 6.67
N PHE A 59 -15.49 -4.75 7.87
CA PHE A 59 -15.77 -3.77 8.93
C PHE A 59 -14.58 -2.84 9.24
N GLY A 60 -13.42 -3.10 8.61
CA GLY A 60 -12.23 -2.27 8.69
C GLY A 60 -11.19 -2.76 9.69
N ARG A 61 -10.06 -2.06 9.69
CA ARG A 61 -8.81 -2.42 10.39
C ARG A 61 -8.96 -2.58 11.90
N ARG A 62 -9.90 -1.86 12.51
CA ARG A 62 -10.24 -1.95 13.94
C ARG A 62 -10.81 -3.31 14.37
N TYR A 63 -11.26 -4.14 13.43
CA TYR A 63 -11.72 -5.52 13.70
C TYR A 63 -10.71 -6.57 13.22
N CYS A 64 -9.54 -6.16 12.73
CA CYS A 64 -8.44 -7.04 12.40
C CYS A 64 -7.57 -7.24 13.65
N MET A 65 -7.68 -8.39 14.31
CA MET A 65 -6.94 -8.66 15.56
C MET A 65 -5.42 -8.50 15.41
N PRO A 66 -4.76 -9.08 14.39
CA PRO A 66 -3.33 -8.83 14.17
C PRO A 66 -3.00 -7.35 13.93
N CYS A 67 -3.90 -6.62 13.27
CA CYS A 67 -3.72 -5.20 13.03
C CYS A 67 -3.79 -4.40 14.34
N LEU A 68 -4.74 -4.70 15.23
CA LEU A 68 -4.82 -4.07 16.56
C LEU A 68 -3.56 -4.34 17.36
N VAL A 69 -3.07 -5.59 17.36
CA VAL A 69 -1.81 -5.95 18.02
C VAL A 69 -0.66 -5.10 17.48
N TYR A 70 -0.58 -4.95 16.15
CA TYR A 70 0.44 -4.10 15.55
C TYR A 70 0.28 -2.63 15.97
N PHE A 71 -0.87 -2.00 15.75
CA PHE A 71 -1.03 -0.55 15.96
C PHE A 71 -1.05 -0.13 17.42
N GLU A 72 -1.62 -0.94 18.31
CA GLU A 72 -1.79 -0.58 19.72
C GLU A 72 -0.67 -1.08 20.62
N LEU A 73 0.03 -2.16 20.25
CA LEU A 73 1.11 -2.71 21.08
C LEU A 73 2.49 -2.54 20.45
N LEU A 74 2.66 -2.86 19.16
CA LEU A 74 3.99 -2.91 18.55
C LEU A 74 4.47 -1.57 17.99
N GLN A 75 3.61 -0.87 17.24
CA GLN A 75 3.93 0.42 16.64
C GLN A 75 4.32 1.48 17.69
N PRO A 76 3.69 1.54 18.89
CA PRO A 76 4.10 2.51 19.89
C PRO A 76 5.50 2.29 20.44
N ILE A 77 5.99 1.05 20.40
CA ILE A 77 7.33 0.67 20.87
C ILE A 77 8.36 0.87 19.76
N MET A 78 8.02 0.51 18.51
CA MET A 78 8.96 0.52 17.38
C MET A 78 8.95 1.82 16.56
N GLY A 79 8.02 2.72 16.84
CA GLY A 79 7.73 3.88 16.02
C GLY A 79 7.02 3.54 14.70
N GLU A 80 6.52 4.57 14.03
CA GLU A 80 5.87 4.47 12.72
C GLU A 80 6.88 4.06 11.64
N GLY A 81 6.57 2.99 10.91
CA GLY A 81 7.32 2.57 9.74
C GLY A 81 6.99 3.40 8.50
N PRO A 82 7.61 3.08 7.34
CA PRO A 82 7.28 3.71 6.08
C PRO A 82 5.78 3.56 5.76
N ILE A 83 5.14 4.65 5.34
CA ILE A 83 3.72 4.67 4.95
C ILE A 83 3.57 4.26 3.49
N GLU A 84 2.72 3.28 3.22
CA GLU A 84 2.41 2.78 1.88
C GLU A 84 0.90 2.78 1.60
N ASP A 85 0.53 2.62 0.32
CA ASP A 85 -0.86 2.49 -0.10
C ASP A 85 -1.47 1.21 0.51
N ALA A 86 -2.64 1.33 1.14
CA ALA A 86 -3.31 0.21 1.78
C ALA A 86 -4.05 -0.73 0.79
N ARG A 87 -4.28 -0.31 -0.45
CA ARG A 87 -5.06 -1.05 -1.45
C ARG A 87 -4.40 -2.38 -1.87
N PRO A 88 -3.10 -2.44 -2.23
CA PRO A 88 -2.46 -3.71 -2.57
C PRO A 88 -2.48 -4.74 -1.42
N PRO A 89 -2.13 -4.38 -0.16
CA PRO A 89 -2.29 -5.30 0.97
C PRO A 89 -3.73 -5.75 1.24
N ARG A 90 -4.72 -4.86 1.05
CA ARG A 90 -6.14 -5.22 1.17
C ARG A 90 -6.55 -6.24 0.11
N PHE A 91 -6.09 -6.07 -1.13
CA PHE A 91 -6.29 -7.07 -2.19
C PHE A 91 -5.64 -8.41 -1.84
N ALA A 92 -4.41 -8.41 -1.32
CA ALA A 92 -3.77 -9.63 -0.86
C ALA A 92 -4.58 -10.35 0.24
N ASN A 93 -5.17 -9.61 1.19
CA ASN A 93 -6.05 -10.17 2.21
C ASN A 93 -7.35 -10.74 1.61
N GLN A 94 -7.89 -10.16 0.53
CA GLN A 94 -9.06 -10.73 -0.18
C GLN A 94 -8.71 -12.07 -0.82
N VAL A 95 -7.55 -12.17 -1.47
CA VAL A 95 -7.07 -13.44 -2.04
C VAL A 95 -6.87 -14.47 -0.92
N GLY A 96 -6.22 -14.08 0.19
CA GLY A 96 -6.06 -14.95 1.36
C GLY A 96 -7.39 -15.45 1.92
N PHE A 97 -8.39 -14.55 2.04
CA PHE A 97 -9.74 -14.92 2.46
C PHE A 97 -10.36 -15.99 1.54
N VAL A 98 -10.33 -15.78 0.22
CA VAL A 98 -10.89 -16.74 -0.75
C VAL A 98 -10.23 -18.12 -0.61
N PHE A 99 -8.90 -18.17 -0.54
CA PHE A 99 -8.18 -19.44 -0.46
C PHE A 99 -8.38 -20.16 0.87
N LEU A 100 -8.38 -19.43 1.99
CA LEU A 100 -8.64 -20.01 3.30
C LEU A 100 -10.08 -20.49 3.44
N SER A 101 -11.05 -19.76 2.90
CA SER A 101 -12.44 -20.22 2.83
C SER A 101 -12.57 -21.48 1.98
N ALA A 102 -11.96 -21.51 0.79
CA ALA A 102 -11.96 -22.69 -0.08
C ALA A 102 -11.28 -23.90 0.60
N ALA A 103 -10.15 -23.70 1.28
CA ALA A 103 -9.49 -24.73 2.07
C ALA A 103 -10.40 -25.27 3.17
N SER A 104 -11.08 -24.38 3.91
CA SER A 104 -11.99 -24.74 4.99
C SER A 104 -13.19 -25.54 4.47
N VAL A 105 -13.77 -25.14 3.33
CA VAL A 105 -14.86 -25.87 2.67
C VAL A 105 -14.38 -27.24 2.20
N ALA A 106 -13.18 -27.33 1.61
CA ALA A 106 -12.61 -28.61 1.18
C ALA A 106 -12.45 -29.59 2.35
N TYR A 107 -11.94 -29.14 3.50
CA TYR A 107 -11.90 -29.95 4.71
C TYR A 107 -13.30 -30.37 5.19
N GLY A 108 -14.27 -29.47 5.18
CA GLY A 108 -15.66 -29.76 5.54
C GLY A 108 -16.34 -30.78 4.61
N LEU A 109 -15.92 -30.85 3.34
CA LEU A 109 -16.36 -31.83 2.35
C LEU A 109 -15.49 -33.10 2.31
N SER A 110 -14.62 -33.31 3.30
CA SER A 110 -13.69 -34.44 3.37
C SER A 110 -12.68 -34.52 2.20
N LEU A 111 -12.46 -33.42 1.48
CA LEU A 111 -11.42 -33.25 0.46
C LEU A 111 -10.10 -32.79 1.10
N GLY A 112 -9.62 -33.57 2.08
CA GLY A 112 -8.44 -33.26 2.90
C GLY A 112 -7.20 -32.83 2.10
N PRO A 113 -6.79 -33.55 1.03
CA PRO A 113 -5.64 -33.16 0.22
C PRO A 113 -5.78 -31.77 -0.39
N VAL A 114 -6.97 -31.40 -0.88
CA VAL A 114 -7.25 -30.07 -1.43
C VAL A 114 -7.13 -29.00 -0.35
N GLY A 115 -7.68 -29.27 0.84
CA GLY A 115 -7.57 -28.40 2.02
C GLY A 115 -6.11 -28.16 2.42
N VAL A 116 -5.30 -29.21 2.51
CA VAL A 116 -3.85 -29.14 2.80
C VAL A 116 -3.13 -28.31 1.76
N THR A 117 -3.37 -28.56 0.47
CA THR A 117 -2.70 -27.82 -0.62
C THR A 117 -3.03 -26.33 -0.57
N LEU A 118 -4.31 -25.97 -0.42
CA LEU A 118 -4.73 -24.57 -0.36
C LEU A 118 -4.21 -23.86 0.90
N GLY A 119 -4.32 -24.49 2.07
CA GLY A 119 -3.79 -23.95 3.33
C GLY A 119 -2.28 -23.81 3.31
N GLY A 120 -1.57 -24.80 2.76
CA GLY A 120 -0.12 -24.79 2.61
C GLY A 120 0.36 -23.70 1.63
N LEU A 121 -0.38 -23.48 0.54
CA LEU A 121 -0.09 -22.39 -0.39
C LEU A 121 -0.24 -21.02 0.28
N VAL A 122 -1.30 -20.81 1.06
CA VAL A 122 -1.49 -19.57 1.84
C VAL A 122 -0.35 -19.41 2.84
N ALA A 123 0.01 -20.47 3.58
CA ALA A 123 1.11 -20.45 4.53
C ALA A 123 2.43 -20.03 3.86
N ALA A 124 2.79 -20.66 2.74
CA ALA A 124 4.03 -20.39 2.02
C ALA A 124 4.08 -18.94 1.51
N LEU A 125 3.02 -18.46 0.85
CA LEU A 125 2.99 -17.11 0.29
C LEU A 125 2.97 -16.02 1.36
N ALA A 126 2.23 -16.25 2.45
CA ALA A 126 2.15 -15.29 3.56
C ALA A 126 3.49 -15.20 4.32
N LEU A 127 4.15 -16.33 4.56
CA LEU A 127 5.48 -16.35 5.20
C LEU A 127 6.57 -15.77 4.28
N LEU A 128 6.48 -16.00 2.97
CA LEU A 128 7.36 -15.34 2.00
C LEU A 128 7.17 -13.82 2.05
N ALA A 129 5.93 -13.34 2.04
CA ALA A 129 5.63 -11.92 2.13
C ALA A 129 6.10 -11.30 3.46
N ALA A 130 5.95 -12.02 4.57
CA ALA A 130 6.38 -11.58 5.89
C ALA A 130 7.91 -11.45 6.00
N SER A 131 8.66 -12.40 5.43
CA SER A 131 10.12 -12.47 5.55
C SER A 131 10.86 -11.60 4.52
N THR A 132 10.35 -11.52 3.28
CA THR A 132 11.04 -10.82 2.18
C THR A 132 10.42 -9.47 1.82
N GLY A 133 9.18 -9.20 2.24
CA GLY A 133 8.38 -8.08 1.73
C GLY A 133 7.82 -8.31 0.32
N LEU A 134 8.13 -9.44 -0.33
CA LEU A 134 7.59 -9.80 -1.64
C LEU A 134 6.21 -10.43 -1.48
N CYS A 135 5.16 -9.60 -1.54
CA CYS A 135 3.78 -10.08 -1.55
C CYS A 135 3.29 -10.26 -3.00
N ALA A 136 3.07 -11.52 -3.40
CA ALA A 136 2.55 -11.86 -4.73
C ALA A 136 1.20 -11.17 -5.03
N GLY A 137 0.30 -11.08 -4.06
CA GLY A 137 -0.96 -10.36 -4.19
C GLY A 137 -0.78 -8.86 -4.47
N CYS A 138 0.17 -8.21 -3.79
CA CYS A 138 0.48 -6.80 -4.06
C CYS A 138 1.04 -6.60 -5.48
N GLN A 139 1.87 -7.52 -5.97
CA GLN A 139 2.40 -7.44 -7.34
C GLN A 139 1.31 -7.65 -8.39
N LEU A 140 0.42 -8.63 -8.17
CA LEU A 140 -0.75 -8.86 -9.04
C LEU A 140 -1.67 -7.64 -9.07
N TYR A 141 -1.92 -7.00 -7.92
CA TYR A 141 -2.69 -5.76 -7.87
C TYR A 141 -2.05 -4.65 -8.70
N ARG A 142 -0.74 -4.41 -8.53
CA ARG A 142 0.00 -3.38 -9.27
C ARG A 142 0.02 -3.67 -10.77
N LEU A 143 0.23 -4.93 -11.16
CA LEU A 143 0.18 -5.35 -12.55
C LEU A 143 -1.21 -5.13 -13.15
N GLY A 144 -2.27 -5.55 -12.44
CA GLY A 144 -3.65 -5.35 -12.86
C GLY A 144 -4.02 -3.87 -12.97
N ALA A 145 -3.54 -3.02 -12.07
CA ALA A 145 -3.73 -1.57 -12.14
C ALA A 145 -3.07 -0.98 -13.39
N ARG A 146 -1.83 -1.41 -13.72
CA ARG A 146 -1.14 -1.01 -14.96
C ARG A 146 -1.90 -1.46 -16.21
N LEU A 147 -2.38 -2.71 -16.24
CA LEU A 147 -3.12 -3.26 -17.37
C LEU A 147 -4.49 -2.59 -17.60
N ARG A 148 -5.15 -2.13 -16.53
CA ARG A 148 -6.42 -1.38 -16.62
C ARG A 148 -6.27 0.06 -17.12
N GLY A 149 -5.07 0.46 -17.55
CA GLY A 149 -4.85 1.81 -18.07
C GLY A 149 -4.86 2.88 -16.98
N ILE A 150 -4.62 2.52 -15.71
CA ILE A 150 -4.19 3.49 -14.68
C ILE A 150 -2.72 3.85 -14.95
N ALA A 151 -2.44 4.28 -16.18
CA ALA A 151 -1.28 5.04 -16.54
C ALA A 151 -1.78 6.48 -16.56
N GLY A 152 -1.16 7.37 -15.77
CA GLY A 152 -1.52 8.79 -15.80
C GLY A 152 -1.59 9.27 -17.25
N ARG A 153 -2.61 10.09 -17.57
CA ARG A 153 -2.70 10.67 -18.92
C ARG A 153 -1.36 11.30 -19.29
N ARG A 154 -1.05 11.34 -20.59
CA ARG A 154 0.17 11.99 -21.04
C ARG A 154 0.04 13.49 -20.72
N LEU A 155 0.68 13.89 -19.62
CA LEU A 155 0.85 15.27 -19.23
C LEU A 155 1.89 15.88 -20.17
N ASP A 156 1.40 16.59 -21.18
CA ASP A 156 2.22 17.25 -22.20
C ASP A 156 2.48 18.72 -21.85
N ARG A 157 1.65 19.32 -20.99
CA ARG A 157 1.74 20.72 -20.58
C ARG A 157 1.25 20.94 -19.15
N VAL A 158 1.90 21.86 -18.44
CA VAL A 158 1.48 22.41 -17.15
C VAL A 158 1.27 23.92 -17.31
N GLU A 159 0.13 24.44 -16.86
CA GLU A 159 -0.15 25.87 -16.87
C GLU A 159 0.60 26.54 -15.71
N LEU A 160 1.47 27.51 -16.03
CA LEU A 160 2.33 28.17 -15.05
C LEU A 160 1.54 28.90 -13.95
N GLY A 161 0.34 29.38 -14.26
CA GLY A 161 -0.55 30.00 -13.27
C GLY A 161 -1.02 29.06 -12.16
N ASP A 162 -1.00 27.74 -12.40
CA ASP A 162 -1.41 26.75 -11.39
C ASP A 162 -0.31 26.45 -10.37
N ILE A 163 0.94 26.78 -10.69
CA ILE A 163 2.14 26.43 -9.90
C ILE A 163 2.59 27.58 -8.97
N GLY A 164 1.92 28.73 -9.01
CA GLY A 164 2.24 29.94 -8.23
C GLY A 164 3.20 30.91 -8.94
N PRO A 165 3.48 32.08 -8.34
CA PRO A 165 4.36 33.10 -8.93
C PRO A 165 5.83 32.67 -8.85
N ILE A 166 6.28 31.85 -9.80
CA ILE A 166 7.63 31.29 -9.84
C ILE A 166 8.23 31.56 -11.22
N GLU A 167 9.42 32.14 -11.26
CA GLU A 167 10.20 32.31 -12.50
C GLU A 167 10.70 30.95 -13.00
N VAL A 168 10.34 30.63 -14.24
CA VAL A 168 10.69 29.36 -14.88
C VAL A 168 11.83 29.59 -15.88
N ASP A 169 13.06 29.40 -15.42
CA ASP A 169 14.26 29.57 -16.27
C ASP A 169 14.60 28.32 -17.13
N GLY A 170 13.67 27.36 -17.20
CA GLY A 170 13.93 26.02 -17.73
C GLY A 170 14.50 25.07 -16.66
N GLY A 171 14.03 23.82 -16.67
CA GLY A 171 14.47 22.79 -15.72
C GLY A 171 13.75 22.79 -14.37
N LEU A 172 12.62 23.49 -14.25
CA LEU A 172 11.75 23.44 -13.07
C LEU A 172 11.00 22.11 -13.03
N ILE A 173 11.07 21.42 -11.90
CA ILE A 173 10.36 20.15 -11.71
C ILE A 173 9.03 20.43 -11.01
N VAL A 174 7.93 20.01 -11.61
CA VAL A 174 6.61 19.99 -10.95
C VAL A 174 6.40 18.58 -10.40
N ALA A 175 6.31 18.49 -9.08
CA ALA A 175 6.13 17.24 -8.34
C ALA A 175 4.69 17.17 -7.81
N PHE A 176 3.84 16.39 -8.46
CA PHE A 176 2.56 16.00 -7.87
C PHE A 176 2.82 14.98 -6.78
N SER A 177 2.48 15.35 -5.55
CA SER A 177 2.91 14.68 -4.32
C SER A 177 1.72 14.48 -3.38
N HIS A 178 1.92 13.73 -2.31
CA HIS A 178 0.97 13.55 -1.22
C HIS A 178 1.73 13.44 0.10
N PRO A 179 1.24 14.03 1.22
CA PRO A 179 2.01 14.14 2.46
C PRO A 179 2.26 12.78 3.12
N LEU A 180 1.39 11.81 2.83
CA LEU A 180 1.49 10.43 3.35
C LEU A 180 2.19 9.46 2.36
N CYS A 181 2.73 9.96 1.25
CA CYS A 181 3.38 9.12 0.23
C CYS A 181 4.89 9.03 0.52
N THR A 182 5.36 7.88 1.00
CA THR A 182 6.79 7.68 1.32
C THR A 182 7.70 7.90 0.11
N ASP A 183 7.31 7.42 -1.07
CA ASP A 183 8.13 7.60 -2.29
C ASP A 183 8.20 9.08 -2.68
N CYS A 184 7.12 9.84 -2.48
CA CYS A 184 7.11 11.28 -2.68
C CYS A 184 8.09 11.98 -1.71
N LEU A 185 8.07 11.61 -0.43
CA LEU A 185 9.00 12.15 0.57
C LEU A 185 10.46 11.84 0.22
N LYS A 186 10.75 10.62 -0.25
CA LYS A 186 12.10 10.19 -0.66
C LYS A 186 12.59 11.00 -1.88
N VAL A 187 11.77 11.10 -2.92
CA VAL A 187 12.16 11.83 -4.14
C VAL A 187 12.32 13.32 -3.84
N GLU A 188 11.42 13.92 -3.07
CA GLU A 188 11.57 15.33 -2.69
C GLU A 188 12.85 15.58 -1.86
N ALA A 189 13.20 14.67 -0.95
CA ALA A 189 14.46 14.76 -0.22
C ALA A 189 15.68 14.63 -1.16
N ALA A 190 15.63 13.72 -2.14
CA ALA A 190 16.67 13.54 -3.14
C ALA A 190 16.82 14.78 -4.06
N LEU A 191 15.70 15.38 -4.48
CA LEU A 191 15.71 16.62 -5.26
C LEU A 191 16.32 17.79 -4.49
N ARG A 192 15.97 17.93 -3.19
CA ARG A 192 16.58 18.92 -2.31
C ARG A 192 18.08 18.70 -2.14
N ALA A 193 18.50 17.46 -1.91
CA ALA A 193 19.91 17.10 -1.78
C ALA A 193 20.71 17.37 -3.06
N ALA A 194 20.10 17.18 -4.23
CA ALA A 194 20.68 17.47 -5.53
C ALA A 194 20.59 18.96 -5.94
N GLY A 195 20.01 19.83 -5.10
CA GLY A 195 19.83 21.25 -5.41
C GLY A 195 18.90 21.52 -6.60
N ARG A 196 18.04 20.57 -6.97
CA ARG A 196 17.10 20.72 -8.09
C ARG A 196 15.92 21.58 -7.66
N ARG A 197 15.64 22.65 -8.42
CA ARG A 197 14.44 23.47 -8.21
C ARG A 197 13.20 22.66 -8.52
N TYR A 198 12.28 22.56 -7.56
CA TYR A 198 11.00 21.89 -7.75
C TYR A 198 9.86 22.61 -7.04
N VAL A 199 8.65 22.44 -7.57
CA VAL A 199 7.40 22.88 -6.95
C VAL A 199 6.56 21.67 -6.60
N ARG A 200 6.16 21.59 -5.33
CA ARG A 200 5.29 20.53 -4.83
C ARG A 200 3.83 20.93 -5.01
N ILE A 201 3.07 20.11 -5.73
CA ILE A 201 1.60 20.18 -5.75
C ILE A 201 1.08 19.04 -4.88
N ASP A 202 0.56 19.37 -3.70
CA ASP A 202 -0.10 18.39 -2.84
C ASP A 202 -1.49 18.06 -3.40
N VAL A 203 -1.68 16.83 -3.88
CA VAL A 203 -2.96 16.40 -4.48
C VAL A 203 -4.08 16.29 -3.45
N ARG A 204 -3.77 16.26 -2.15
CA ARG A 204 -4.76 16.33 -1.06
C ARG A 204 -5.36 17.73 -0.95
N GLU A 205 -4.51 18.76 -1.05
CA GLU A 205 -4.92 20.17 -0.95
C GLU A 205 -5.47 20.70 -2.28
N ARG A 206 -4.95 20.21 -3.41
CA ARG A 206 -5.30 20.62 -4.77
C ARG A 206 -5.81 19.45 -5.64
N PRO A 207 -6.92 18.79 -5.25
CA PRO A 207 -7.47 17.67 -6.02
C PRO A 207 -8.03 18.10 -7.39
N ASP A 208 -8.34 19.38 -7.56
CA ASP A 208 -8.69 20.01 -8.83
C ASP A 208 -7.57 19.89 -9.86
N LEU A 209 -6.32 20.18 -9.46
CA LEU A 209 -5.15 20.08 -10.33
C LEU A 209 -4.83 18.64 -10.68
N ALA A 210 -4.94 17.72 -9.72
CA ALA A 210 -4.75 16.30 -9.98
C ALA A 210 -5.74 15.79 -11.05
N ARG A 211 -7.01 16.21 -11.00
CA ARG A 211 -8.02 15.88 -12.02
C ARG A 211 -7.72 16.56 -13.37
N LYS A 212 -7.42 17.86 -13.36
CA LYS A 212 -7.10 18.66 -14.56
C LYS A 212 -5.96 18.02 -15.36
N TYR A 213 -4.91 17.62 -14.66
CA TYR A 213 -3.70 17.04 -15.26
C TYR A 213 -3.73 15.51 -15.39
N GLY A 214 -4.84 14.86 -15.01
CA GLY A 214 -5.01 13.40 -15.13
C GLY A 214 -3.99 12.60 -14.30
N ILE A 215 -3.59 13.14 -13.15
CA ILE A 215 -2.66 12.51 -12.21
C ILE A 215 -3.41 11.43 -11.43
N ALA A 216 -3.19 10.18 -11.85
CA ALA A 216 -3.79 9.01 -11.21
C ALA A 216 -2.92 8.42 -10.09
N LEU A 217 -1.60 8.68 -10.12
CA LEU A 217 -0.61 8.12 -9.20
C LEU A 217 0.39 9.21 -8.82
N VAL A 218 0.85 9.17 -7.57
CA VAL A 218 1.94 10.00 -7.05
C VAL A 218 3.05 9.09 -6.51
N PRO A 219 4.33 9.52 -6.56
CA PRO A 219 4.78 10.79 -7.12
C PRO A 219 4.70 10.80 -8.65
N THR A 220 4.31 11.95 -9.23
CA THR A 220 4.47 12.21 -10.67
C THR A 220 5.33 13.46 -10.82
N LEU A 221 6.51 13.29 -11.42
CA LEU A 221 7.50 14.35 -11.59
C LEU A 221 7.68 14.68 -13.07
N VAL A 222 7.44 15.94 -13.42
CA VAL A 222 7.63 16.43 -14.77
C VAL A 222 8.54 17.65 -14.76
N GLU A 223 9.47 17.69 -15.70
CA GLU A 223 10.30 18.85 -15.96
C GLU A 223 9.61 19.74 -16.98
N VAL A 224 9.50 21.03 -16.68
CA VAL A 224 8.68 21.98 -17.42
C VAL A 224 9.55 23.12 -17.95
N ALA A 225 9.36 23.47 -19.22
CA ALA A 225 9.98 24.64 -19.85
C ALA A 225 9.24 25.94 -19.47
N ALA A 226 9.85 27.09 -19.77
CA ALA A 226 9.24 28.41 -19.57
C ALA A 226 7.89 28.60 -20.30
N SER A 227 7.62 27.80 -21.34
CA SER A 227 6.33 27.79 -22.07
C SER A 227 5.22 27.00 -21.37
N GLY A 228 5.53 26.31 -20.27
CA GLY A 228 4.69 25.31 -19.62
C GLY A 228 4.74 23.93 -20.28
N ALA A 229 5.50 23.74 -21.37
CA ALA A 229 5.63 22.44 -22.02
C ALA A 229 6.41 21.45 -21.15
N VAL A 230 5.94 20.20 -21.06
CA VAL A 230 6.66 19.13 -20.37
C VAL A 230 7.80 18.65 -21.28
N VAL A 231 9.04 18.87 -20.85
CA VAL A 231 10.26 18.53 -21.60
C VAL A 231 10.88 17.20 -21.15
N GLY A 232 10.52 16.72 -19.97
CA GLY A 232 11.03 15.48 -19.42
C GLY A 232 10.13 14.91 -18.34
N ARG A 233 10.19 13.58 -18.17
CA ARG A 233 9.61 12.90 -17.01
C ARG A 233 10.74 12.32 -16.19
N ILE A 234 10.74 12.61 -14.91
CA ILE A 234 11.73 12.07 -13.98
C ILE A 234 11.12 10.82 -13.38
N ALA A 235 11.77 9.68 -13.60
CA ALA A 235 11.40 8.45 -12.91
C ALA A 235 11.68 8.64 -11.42
N ALA A 236 10.65 8.42 -10.60
CA ALA A 236 10.75 8.32 -9.15
C ALA A 236 11.41 7.00 -8.73
#